data_AF-A0A8T3C9C7-F1
#
_entry.id   AF-A0A8T3C9C7-F1
#
_cell.length_a   1.000
_cell.length_b   1.000
_cell.length_c   1.000
_cell.angle_alpha   90.00
_cell.angle_beta   90.00
_cell.angle_gamma   90.00
#
_symmetry.space_group_name_H-M   'P 1'
#
loop_
_entity.id
_entity.type
_entity.pdbx_description
1 polymer ?
#
loop_
_entity_poly.entity_id
_entity_poly.type
_entity_poly.pdbx_seq_one_letter_code
_entity_poly.pdbx_strand_id
1 'polypeptide(L)'
;MAAAILSLNFSGAIWQLSGLKNIGRMSRGGNCSLLSIKRSRSSHLQFSVRQLLASCCHSTSEVKQKNESKSLVQFLRDKKIVPDSKPPNMIDLNRLYQFFDRSRKLMVLTGAGLSTESGIPDYRSPNGAYSSGFKPITHQEFVRSGRARRRYWARSYAGWRRFIAAQPSQGHISLATLEKAGRVNFMITQNVDRLHHRAGSEPLELHGTVYTVVCLNCAISVDRNSFQDQVKALNPKWASAIERLEHGAPGSDKNFGMQQRPDGDIEIDEKFWEQDFIIPDCHQCGGMLKPDVVFFGDNVPKDTADKAMEAAKSSDAFLVLGSSLMTMSAFRLVRAAYEAKAEVAIVNIGETRADDFVPLKINARVGEILPRLLQMGCLSIPCIS
;
A
#
# COMPACT_ATOMS: atom_id res chain seq x y z
N MET A 1 53.71 17.54 -6.13
CA MET A 1 53.82 18.57 -7.19
C MET A 1 52.43 18.68 -7.81
N ALA A 2 51.55 19.57 -7.32
CA ALA A 2 51.38 20.97 -7.75
C ALA A 2 50.94 21.08 -9.22
N ALA A 3 49.98 21.90 -9.66
CA ALA A 3 48.90 22.72 -9.12
C ALA A 3 48.18 23.32 -10.36
N ALA A 4 46.88 23.67 -10.25
CA ALA A 4 46.13 24.72 -10.98
C ALA A 4 44.64 24.31 -10.98
N ILE A 5 43.74 24.87 -10.15
CA ILE A 5 43.23 26.25 -10.06
C ILE A 5 42.71 26.76 -11.42
N LEU A 6 41.38 26.78 -11.55
CA LEU A 6 40.65 27.85 -12.24
C LEU A 6 39.29 28.02 -11.56
N SER A 7 39.20 29.13 -10.84
CA SER A 7 38.04 29.72 -10.21
C SER A 7 37.34 30.66 -11.20
N LEU A 8 36.02 30.61 -11.26
CA LEU A 8 35.19 31.70 -11.78
C LEU A 8 34.00 31.91 -10.83
N ASN A 9 34.02 33.09 -10.20
CA ASN A 9 32.95 33.69 -9.41
C ASN A 9 32.16 34.68 -10.30
N PHE A 10 31.13 35.30 -9.68
CA PHE A 10 30.20 36.35 -10.13
C PHE A 10 28.84 35.81 -10.60
N SER A 11 27.69 36.32 -10.18
CA SER A 11 27.35 37.29 -9.12
C SER A 11 25.83 37.23 -8.91
N GLY A 12 25.37 37.47 -7.69
CA GLY A 12 23.97 37.68 -7.38
C GLY A 12 23.45 39.04 -7.86
N ALA A 13 22.16 39.12 -8.13
CA ALA A 13 21.39 40.37 -8.13
C ALA A 13 19.92 40.07 -7.76
N ILE A 14 19.53 40.56 -6.59
CA ILE A 14 18.17 40.85 -6.13
C ILE A 14 17.79 42.22 -6.70
N TRP A 15 16.53 42.44 -7.10
CA TRP A 15 15.72 43.69 -7.17
C TRP A 15 14.50 43.34 -8.08
N GLN A 16 13.26 43.80 -7.96
CA GLN A 16 12.48 44.60 -7.02
C GLN A 16 11.02 44.58 -7.55
N LEU A 17 10.03 44.68 -6.65
CA LEU A 17 8.60 44.88 -6.95
C LEU A 17 8.30 46.36 -7.27
N SER A 18 7.57 46.62 -8.35
CA SER A 18 6.76 47.84 -8.64
C SER A 18 6.03 47.61 -9.97
N GLY A 19 4.79 47.98 -10.27
CA GLY A 19 3.72 48.69 -9.59
C GLY A 19 2.56 48.89 -10.60
N LEU A 20 1.33 48.71 -10.13
CA LEU A 20 0.09 49.49 -10.39
C LEU A 20 -0.32 50.02 -11.80
N LYS A 21 -1.61 49.74 -12.10
CA LYS A 21 -2.69 50.54 -12.77
C LYS A 21 -3.07 50.25 -14.25
N ASN A 22 -4.28 49.71 -14.43
CA ASN A 22 -5.47 50.35 -15.06
C ASN A 22 -6.60 49.30 -15.15
N ILE A 23 -7.68 49.39 -14.36
CA ILE A 23 -8.95 50.08 -14.61
C ILE A 23 -9.60 49.68 -15.95
N GLY A 24 -10.66 48.88 -15.84
CA GLY A 24 -11.59 48.53 -16.92
C GLY A 24 -12.83 47.85 -16.34
N ARG A 25 -13.85 48.67 -16.07
CA ARG A 25 -15.13 48.39 -15.42
C ARG A 25 -16.05 47.63 -16.40
N MET A 26 -16.73 46.56 -15.98
CA MET A 26 -18.19 46.43 -16.16
C MET A 26 -18.78 45.25 -15.39
N SER A 27 -19.83 45.62 -14.65
CA SER A 27 -20.69 44.93 -13.68
C SER A 27 -21.62 43.84 -14.24
N ARG A 28 -21.96 42.89 -13.35
CA ARG A 28 -23.29 42.44 -12.85
C ARG A 28 -23.23 40.93 -12.62
N GLY A 29 -23.63 40.31 -11.51
CA GLY A 29 -24.26 40.71 -10.25
C GLY A 29 -24.65 39.40 -9.54
N GLY A 30 -24.70 39.38 -8.21
CA GLY A 30 -25.18 38.20 -7.46
C GLY A 30 -24.65 38.12 -6.03
N ASN A 31 -25.42 38.68 -5.10
CA ASN A 31 -25.15 38.83 -3.67
C ASN A 31 -24.94 37.51 -2.90
N CYS A 32 -24.05 37.51 -1.91
CA CYS A 32 -24.40 37.03 -0.56
C CYS A 32 -23.48 37.67 0.50
N SER A 33 -24.11 38.23 1.53
CA SER A 33 -23.55 39.10 2.57
C SER A 33 -22.80 38.34 3.67
N LEU A 34 -21.57 38.79 3.97
CA LEU A 34 -20.82 38.44 5.19
C LEU A 34 -21.09 39.50 6.26
N LEU A 35 -21.75 39.10 7.35
CA LEU A 35 -21.89 39.89 8.57
C LEU A 35 -20.63 39.74 9.43
N SER A 36 -19.97 40.86 9.69
CA SER A 36 -18.88 40.97 10.67
C SER A 36 -19.48 41.10 12.08
N ILE A 37 -18.95 40.34 13.05
CA ILE A 37 -19.27 40.54 14.47
C ILE A 37 -17.99 40.93 15.22
N LYS A 38 -18.08 42.07 15.92
CA LYS A 38 -17.06 42.70 16.74
C LYS A 38 -16.77 41.90 18.02
N ARG A 39 -15.51 41.92 18.45
CA ARG A 39 -15.05 41.52 19.80
C ARG A 39 -15.53 42.53 20.85
N SER A 40 -16.08 42.05 21.97
CA SER A 40 -16.04 42.75 23.26
C SER A 40 -15.73 41.79 24.40
N ARG A 41 -15.04 42.31 25.42
CA ARG A 41 -14.44 41.60 26.56
C ARG A 41 -15.42 41.39 27.73
N SER A 42 -15.23 40.26 28.40
CA SER A 42 -15.24 39.98 29.86
C SER A 42 -16.40 40.46 30.75
N SER A 43 -17.04 39.50 31.42
CA SER A 43 -17.30 39.55 32.87
C SER A 43 -17.59 38.15 33.44
N HIS A 44 -16.90 37.81 34.53
CA HIS A 44 -17.08 36.62 35.36
C HIS A 44 -18.49 36.49 35.95
N LEU A 45 -19.02 35.26 36.02
CA LEU A 45 -19.85 34.81 37.15
C LEU A 45 -19.72 33.26 37.27
N GLN A 46 -19.19 32.78 38.38
CA GLN A 46 -19.31 31.39 38.83
C GLN A 46 -20.71 31.20 39.43
N PHE A 47 -21.41 30.11 39.09
CA PHE A 47 -22.09 29.24 40.08
C PHE A 47 -22.63 27.93 39.44
N SER A 48 -22.22 26.83 40.07
CA SER A 48 -22.82 25.49 40.26
C SER A 48 -23.61 24.75 39.17
N VAL A 49 -23.12 23.53 38.95
CA VAL A 49 -23.76 22.32 38.43
C VAL A 49 -25.16 22.05 39.01
N ARG A 50 -26.16 21.81 38.14
CA ARG A 50 -27.10 20.67 38.21
C ARG A 50 -28.07 20.64 37.01
N GLN A 51 -28.16 19.45 36.42
CA GLN A 51 -29.28 18.89 35.62
C GLN A 51 -29.67 19.56 34.30
N LEU A 52 -29.27 18.92 33.20
CA LEU A 52 -30.19 18.51 32.12
C LEU A 52 -29.52 17.36 31.33
N LEU A 53 -29.71 16.13 31.82
CA LEU A 53 -29.63 14.92 31.01
C LEU A 53 -31.05 14.37 30.90
N ALA A 54 -31.63 14.45 29.71
CA ALA A 54 -32.56 13.44 29.21
C ALA A 54 -32.67 13.56 27.70
N SER A 55 -32.51 12.42 27.02
CA SER A 55 -32.89 12.14 25.64
C SER A 55 -31.99 12.67 24.52
N CYS A 56 -30.90 11.93 24.23
CA CYS A 56 -30.72 11.24 22.95
C CYS A 56 -29.45 10.36 22.97
N CYS A 57 -29.47 9.31 23.79
CA CYS A 57 -28.67 8.13 23.50
C CYS A 57 -29.50 7.26 22.55
N HIS A 58 -29.13 7.17 21.28
CA HIS A 58 -29.39 5.98 20.46
C HIS A 58 -28.19 5.71 19.55
N SER A 59 -27.48 4.67 19.95
CA SER A 59 -26.43 3.95 19.25
C SER A 59 -26.82 3.64 17.80
N THR A 60 -26.23 4.35 16.84
CA THR A 60 -26.35 4.00 15.42
C THR A 60 -25.03 4.01 14.67
N SER A 61 -23.97 4.63 15.19
CA SER A 61 -22.64 4.70 14.56
C SER A 61 -21.78 3.45 14.79
N GLU A 62 -21.66 2.97 16.03
CA GLU A 62 -20.86 1.78 16.35
C GLU A 62 -21.47 0.49 15.76
N VAL A 63 -22.80 0.38 15.77
CA VAL A 63 -23.50 -0.80 15.22
C VAL A 63 -23.39 -0.84 13.70
N LYS A 64 -23.40 0.31 13.01
CA LYS A 64 -23.19 0.38 11.55
C LYS A 64 -21.77 -0.04 11.17
N GLN A 65 -20.74 0.50 11.82
CA GLN A 65 -19.35 0.13 11.53
C GLN A 65 -19.07 -1.35 11.82
N LYS A 66 -19.64 -1.90 12.91
CA LYS A 66 -19.47 -3.31 13.28
C LYS A 66 -20.22 -4.27 12.33
N ASN A 67 -21.37 -3.84 11.80
CA ASN A 67 -22.12 -4.61 10.79
C ASN A 67 -21.50 -4.51 9.40
N GLU A 68 -20.99 -3.35 8.98
CA GLU A 68 -20.26 -3.18 7.71
C GLU A 68 -18.92 -3.92 7.71
N SER A 69 -18.19 -3.89 8.83
CA SER A 69 -16.96 -4.68 8.97
C SER A 69 -17.25 -6.19 8.95
N LYS A 70 -18.31 -6.66 9.63
CA LYS A 70 -18.73 -8.07 9.55
C LYS A 70 -19.21 -8.47 8.16
N SER A 71 -19.96 -7.62 7.45
CA SER A 71 -20.45 -7.94 6.10
C SER A 71 -19.32 -7.94 5.07
N LEU A 72 -18.33 -7.04 5.19
CA LEU A 72 -17.14 -7.03 4.36
C LEU A 72 -16.24 -8.24 4.64
N VAL A 73 -16.02 -8.59 5.91
CA VAL A 73 -15.24 -9.78 6.28
C VAL A 73 -15.95 -11.05 5.80
N GLN A 74 -17.28 -11.12 5.91
CA GLN A 74 -18.06 -12.22 5.37
C GLN A 74 -17.96 -12.27 3.84
N PHE A 75 -18.09 -11.14 3.15
CA PHE A 75 -17.93 -11.04 1.70
C PHE A 75 -16.53 -11.48 1.21
N LEU A 76 -15.47 -11.09 1.92
CA LEU A 76 -14.10 -11.51 1.61
C LEU A 76 -13.86 -13.00 1.87
N ARG A 77 -14.51 -13.56 2.91
CA ARG A 77 -14.56 -15.01 3.16
C ARG A 77 -15.33 -15.74 2.07
N ASP A 78 -16.45 -15.20 1.62
CA ASP A 78 -17.28 -15.77 0.55
C ASP A 78 -16.53 -15.76 -0.80
N LYS A 79 -15.66 -14.76 -1.03
CA LYS A 79 -14.72 -14.73 -2.17
C LYS A 79 -13.44 -15.56 -1.96
N LYS A 80 -13.29 -16.26 -0.82
CA LYS A 80 -12.16 -17.16 -0.48
C LYS A 80 -10.76 -16.54 -0.60
N ILE A 81 -10.63 -15.21 -0.50
CA ILE A 81 -9.35 -14.49 -0.69
C ILE A 81 -8.45 -14.66 0.53
N VAL A 82 -9.03 -14.57 1.73
CA VAL A 82 -8.31 -14.76 2.98
C VAL A 82 -8.26 -16.26 3.29
N PRO A 83 -7.08 -16.84 3.53
CA PRO A 83 -6.98 -18.24 3.94
C PRO A 83 -7.75 -18.53 5.23
N ASP A 84 -8.23 -19.77 5.36
CA ASP A 84 -8.87 -20.22 6.59
C ASP A 84 -7.83 -20.33 7.71
N SER A 85 -8.20 -19.81 8.88
CA SER A 85 -7.37 -19.85 10.09
C SER A 85 -8.28 -19.87 11.30
N LYS A 86 -7.82 -20.52 12.37
CA LYS A 86 -8.45 -20.36 13.69
C LYS A 86 -8.27 -18.91 14.16
N PRO A 87 -9.21 -18.36 14.95
CA PRO A 87 -9.02 -17.06 15.59
C PRO A 87 -7.76 -17.05 16.47
N PRO A 88 -7.08 -15.90 16.64
CA PRO A 88 -5.92 -15.80 17.52
C PRO A 88 -6.28 -16.22 18.95
N ASN A 89 -5.52 -17.17 19.51
CA ASN A 89 -5.67 -17.59 20.90
C ASN A 89 -4.84 -16.68 21.83
N MET A 90 -5.17 -16.70 23.13
CA MET A 90 -4.54 -15.81 24.11
C MET A 90 -3.06 -16.15 24.37
N ILE A 91 -2.65 -17.41 24.19
CA ILE A 91 -1.25 -17.84 24.38
C ILE A 91 -0.37 -17.19 23.31
N ASP A 92 -0.76 -17.29 22.05
CA ASP A 92 -0.03 -16.69 20.93
C ASP A 92 -0.04 -15.17 21.00
N LEU A 93 -1.18 -14.58 21.40
CA LEU A 93 -1.29 -13.14 21.58
C LEU A 93 -0.34 -12.64 22.70
N ASN A 94 -0.27 -13.34 23.83
CA ASN A 94 0.67 -13.02 24.91
C ASN A 94 2.14 -13.18 24.48
N ARG A 95 2.47 -14.21 23.70
CA ARG A 95 3.83 -14.40 23.15
C ARG A 95 4.21 -13.25 22.22
N LEU A 96 3.29 -12.82 21.35
CA LEU A 96 3.51 -11.67 20.48
C LEU A 96 3.65 -10.38 21.28
N TYR A 97 2.81 -10.17 22.31
CA TYR A 97 2.94 -9.02 23.21
C TYR A 97 4.32 -8.97 23.88
N GLN A 98 4.80 -10.09 24.43
CA GLN A 98 6.12 -10.16 25.05
C GLN A 98 7.25 -9.86 24.05
N PHE A 99 7.12 -10.33 22.80
CA PHE A 99 8.07 -10.01 21.73
C PHE A 99 8.13 -8.50 21.46
N PHE A 100 6.97 -7.83 21.36
CA PHE A 100 6.91 -6.37 21.20
C PHE A 100 7.42 -5.61 22.43
N ASP A 101 7.15 -6.11 23.64
CA ASP A 101 7.52 -5.45 24.90
C ASP A 101 9.03 -5.43 25.12
N ARG A 102 9.74 -6.49 24.72
CA ARG A 102 11.19 -6.63 24.88
C ARG A 102 12.00 -5.83 23.86
N SER A 103 11.45 -5.61 22.68
CA SER A 103 12.15 -4.91 21.60
C SER A 103 12.17 -3.39 21.81
N ARG A 104 13.32 -2.79 21.52
CA ARG A 104 13.52 -1.33 21.45
C ARG A 104 13.79 -0.85 20.03
N LYS A 105 14.16 -1.77 19.12
CA LYS A 105 14.48 -1.49 17.72
C LYS A 105 13.83 -2.54 16.81
N LEU A 106 12.51 -2.59 16.85
CA LEU A 106 11.70 -3.55 16.09
C LEU A 106 11.68 -3.19 14.60
N MET A 107 12.05 -4.16 13.79
CA MET A 107 11.84 -4.12 12.35
C MET A 107 10.65 -5.00 11.95
N VAL A 108 9.79 -4.49 11.08
CA VAL A 108 8.64 -5.23 10.52
C VAL A 108 8.83 -5.46 9.03
N LEU A 109 8.54 -6.67 8.57
CA LEU A 109 8.46 -7.02 7.16
C LEU A 109 7.06 -7.54 6.82
N THR A 110 6.40 -6.93 5.85
CA THR A 110 5.06 -7.35 5.42
C THR A 110 5.06 -7.99 4.03
N GLY A 111 4.09 -8.86 3.78
CA GLY A 111 3.82 -9.45 2.47
C GLY A 111 2.34 -9.42 2.09
N ALA A 112 2.02 -10.05 0.96
CA ALA A 112 0.70 -9.95 0.34
C ALA A 112 -0.44 -10.48 1.22
N GLY A 113 -0.12 -11.38 2.18
CA GLY A 113 -1.09 -11.90 3.15
C GLY A 113 -1.76 -10.80 3.97
N LEU A 114 -1.08 -9.68 4.24
CA LEU A 114 -1.64 -8.53 4.95
C LEU A 114 -2.78 -7.83 4.16
N SER A 115 -2.70 -7.86 2.83
CA SER A 115 -3.64 -7.20 1.92
C SER A 115 -4.79 -8.10 1.46
N THR A 116 -4.80 -9.38 1.84
CA THR A 116 -5.94 -10.29 1.57
C THR A 116 -7.24 -9.79 2.19
N GLU A 117 -7.17 -9.21 3.38
CA GLU A 117 -8.30 -8.58 4.08
C GLU A 117 -8.73 -7.24 3.48
N SER A 118 -7.97 -6.72 2.51
CA SER A 118 -8.31 -5.56 1.68
C SER A 118 -8.93 -5.95 0.34
N GLY A 119 -9.11 -7.25 0.09
CA GLY A 119 -9.63 -7.78 -1.17
C GLY A 119 -8.59 -7.93 -2.28
N ILE A 120 -7.31 -7.72 -1.97
CA ILE A 120 -6.18 -7.98 -2.88
C ILE A 120 -5.67 -9.40 -2.58
N PRO A 121 -5.70 -10.34 -3.54
CA PRO A 121 -5.25 -11.70 -3.27
C PRO A 121 -3.75 -11.76 -2.99
N ASP A 122 -3.31 -12.89 -2.43
CA ASP A 122 -1.89 -13.22 -2.36
C ASP A 122 -1.47 -14.14 -3.52
N TYR A 123 -0.20 -14.55 -3.53
CA TYR A 123 0.34 -15.41 -4.58
C TYR A 123 0.22 -16.91 -4.29
N ARG A 124 0.34 -17.34 -3.02
CA ARG A 124 0.76 -18.71 -2.67
C ARG A 124 -0.16 -19.46 -1.73
N SER A 125 -1.17 -18.80 -1.16
CA SER A 125 -2.18 -19.49 -0.38
C SER A 125 -2.97 -20.48 -1.24
N PRO A 126 -3.77 -21.40 -0.64
CA PRO A 126 -4.58 -22.35 -1.40
C PRO A 126 -5.47 -21.71 -2.48
N ASN A 127 -5.96 -20.48 -2.22
CA ASN A 127 -6.74 -19.69 -3.16
C ASN A 127 -5.96 -18.51 -3.78
N GLY A 128 -4.63 -18.49 -3.62
CA GLY A 128 -3.74 -17.46 -4.13
C GLY A 128 -3.51 -17.58 -5.64
N ALA A 129 -2.89 -16.57 -6.24
CA ALA A 129 -2.75 -16.47 -7.70
C ALA A 129 -2.18 -17.75 -8.36
N TYR A 130 -1.17 -18.39 -7.76
CA TYR A 130 -0.52 -19.57 -8.35
C TYR A 130 -1.37 -20.84 -8.34
N SER A 131 -2.42 -20.93 -7.50
CA SER A 131 -3.29 -22.12 -7.50
C SER A 131 -4.15 -22.24 -8.75
N SER A 132 -4.30 -21.14 -9.51
CA SER A 132 -4.95 -21.12 -10.82
C SER A 132 -4.03 -21.47 -12.00
N GLY A 133 -2.76 -21.80 -11.75
CA GLY A 133 -1.76 -22.03 -12.81
C GLY A 133 -1.12 -20.75 -13.37
N PHE A 134 -1.43 -19.58 -12.79
CA PHE A 134 -0.82 -18.30 -13.15
C PHE A 134 0.70 -18.34 -13.01
N LYS A 135 1.39 -17.82 -14.04
CA LYS A 135 2.82 -17.57 -14.01
C LYS A 135 3.07 -16.07 -14.07
N PRO A 136 3.82 -15.50 -13.12
CA PRO A 136 4.13 -14.09 -13.14
C PRO A 136 5.05 -13.76 -14.33
N ILE A 137 4.87 -12.58 -14.91
CA ILE A 137 5.77 -12.11 -15.97
C ILE A 137 7.19 -11.94 -15.41
N THR A 138 8.18 -12.35 -16.20
CA THR A 138 9.59 -12.10 -15.85
C THR A 138 10.07 -10.79 -16.46
N HIS A 139 11.09 -10.18 -15.85
CA HIS A 139 11.74 -8.99 -16.41
C HIS A 139 12.22 -9.24 -17.85
N GLN A 140 12.85 -10.39 -18.09
CA GLN A 140 13.38 -10.75 -19.41
C GLN A 140 12.26 -10.93 -20.43
N GLU A 141 11.14 -11.55 -20.06
CA GLU A 141 9.97 -11.68 -20.93
C GLU A 141 9.38 -10.31 -21.28
N PHE A 142 9.21 -9.44 -20.29
CA PHE A 142 8.72 -8.08 -20.49
C PHE A 142 9.64 -7.28 -21.43
N VAL A 143 10.95 -7.28 -21.18
CA VAL A 143 11.90 -6.49 -21.99
C VAL A 143 12.02 -7.04 -23.41
N ARG A 144 12.03 -8.37 -23.60
CA ARG A 144 12.33 -8.99 -24.89
C ARG A 144 11.11 -9.16 -25.80
N SER A 145 9.88 -9.17 -25.27
CA SER A 145 8.68 -9.48 -26.04
C SER A 145 7.65 -8.33 -26.05
N GLY A 146 7.46 -7.71 -27.20
CA GLY A 146 6.40 -6.72 -27.40
C GLY A 146 4.99 -7.29 -27.16
N ARG A 147 4.76 -8.58 -27.49
CA ARG A 147 3.51 -9.28 -27.18
C ARG A 147 3.30 -9.41 -25.67
N ALA A 148 4.33 -9.80 -24.92
CA ALA A 148 4.23 -9.93 -23.46
C ALA A 148 3.98 -8.58 -22.77
N ARG A 149 4.60 -7.49 -23.26
CA ARG A 149 4.33 -6.14 -22.75
C ARG A 149 2.89 -5.70 -23.01
N ARG A 150 2.36 -5.94 -24.22
CA ARG A 150 0.97 -5.61 -24.55
C ARG A 150 0.01 -6.37 -23.66
N ARG A 151 0.24 -7.68 -23.50
CA ARG A 151 -0.50 -8.51 -22.54
C ARG A 151 -0.47 -7.93 -21.13
N TYR A 152 0.71 -7.60 -20.62
CA TYR A 152 0.86 -7.05 -19.26
C TYR A 152 0.11 -5.72 -19.10
N TRP A 153 0.35 -4.75 -19.98
CA TRP A 153 -0.24 -3.42 -19.85
C TRP A 153 -1.75 -3.40 -20.08
N ALA A 154 -2.28 -4.19 -21.02
CA ALA A 154 -3.73 -4.32 -21.21
C ALA A 154 -4.39 -4.88 -19.95
N ARG A 155 -3.83 -5.94 -19.39
CA ARG A 155 -4.35 -6.56 -18.17
C ARG A 155 -4.21 -5.65 -16.94
N SER A 156 -3.06 -5.00 -16.77
CA SER A 156 -2.81 -4.00 -15.73
C SER A 156 -3.78 -2.82 -15.85
N TYR A 157 -4.07 -2.34 -17.07
CA TYR A 157 -5.03 -1.26 -17.26
C TYR A 157 -6.41 -1.63 -16.74
N ALA A 158 -6.90 -2.81 -17.13
CA ALA A 158 -8.24 -3.23 -16.77
C ALA A 158 -8.39 -3.51 -15.27
N GLY A 159 -7.34 -4.00 -14.60
CA GLY A 159 -7.33 -4.21 -13.17
C GLY A 159 -7.10 -2.96 -12.32
N TRP A 160 -6.57 -1.87 -12.90
CA TRP A 160 -6.18 -0.66 -12.18
C TRP A 160 -7.31 -0.07 -11.33
N ARG A 161 -8.51 0.08 -11.91
CA ARG A 161 -9.67 0.69 -11.23
C ARG A 161 -10.05 -0.05 -9.95
N ARG A 162 -10.00 -1.39 -9.97
CA ARG A 162 -10.30 -2.21 -8.79
C ARG A 162 -9.16 -2.16 -7.78
N PHE A 163 -7.92 -2.11 -8.26
CA PHE A 163 -6.74 -2.08 -7.40
C PHE A 163 -6.69 -0.81 -6.54
N ILE A 164 -6.91 0.36 -7.14
CA ILE A 164 -6.90 1.63 -6.41
C ILE A 164 -8.10 1.78 -5.45
N ALA A 165 -9.19 1.06 -5.68
CA ALA A 165 -10.37 1.10 -4.83
C ALA A 165 -10.20 0.34 -3.49
N ALA A 166 -9.23 -0.59 -3.41
CA ALA A 166 -8.92 -1.33 -2.19
C ALA A 166 -8.63 -0.36 -1.04
N GLN A 167 -9.02 -0.68 0.19
CA GLN A 167 -8.76 0.16 1.38
C GLN A 167 -7.81 -0.56 2.34
N PRO A 168 -7.02 0.15 3.14
CA PRO A 168 -6.15 -0.48 4.13
C PRO A 168 -6.94 -1.38 5.10
N SER A 169 -6.43 -2.58 5.35
CA SER A 169 -7.00 -3.49 6.34
C SER A 169 -6.72 -3.03 7.78
N GLN A 170 -7.40 -3.62 8.76
CA GLN A 170 -7.13 -3.37 10.18
C GLN A 170 -5.69 -3.68 10.57
N GLY A 171 -5.03 -4.61 9.87
CA GLY A 171 -3.60 -4.88 10.07
C GLY A 171 -2.72 -3.68 9.68
N HIS A 172 -3.00 -3.05 8.54
CA HIS A 172 -2.28 -1.84 8.10
C HIS A 172 -2.49 -0.68 9.08
N ILE A 173 -3.74 -0.43 9.49
CA ILE A 173 -4.09 0.63 10.45
C ILE A 173 -3.39 0.39 11.80
N SER A 174 -3.34 -0.85 12.25
CA SER A 174 -2.67 -1.22 13.51
C SER A 174 -1.17 -0.99 13.43
N LEU A 175 -0.54 -1.32 12.30
CA LEU A 175 0.90 -1.07 12.08
C LEU A 175 1.22 0.42 12.04
N ALA A 176 0.42 1.23 11.35
CA ALA A 176 0.57 2.68 11.36
C ALA A 176 0.45 3.27 12.77
N THR A 177 -0.43 2.70 13.59
CA THR A 177 -0.59 3.09 14.99
C THR A 177 0.65 2.74 15.82
N LEU A 178 1.19 1.52 15.67
CA LEU A 178 2.40 1.07 16.35
C LEU A 178 3.64 1.87 15.92
N GLU A 179 3.78 2.20 14.64
CA GLU A 179 4.86 3.02 14.10
C GLU A 179 4.81 4.45 14.66
N LYS A 180 3.64 5.10 14.65
CA LYS A 180 3.44 6.43 15.25
C LYS A 180 3.73 6.45 16.75
N ALA A 181 3.47 5.34 17.44
CA ALA A 181 3.80 5.17 18.86
C ALA A 181 5.28 4.81 19.11
N GLY A 182 6.11 4.73 18.07
CA GLY A 182 7.53 4.39 18.18
C GLY A 182 7.80 2.92 18.57
N ARG A 183 6.80 2.04 18.43
CA ARG A 183 6.92 0.59 18.70
C ARG A 183 7.37 -0.22 17.49
N VAL A 184 7.32 0.37 16.30
CA VAL A 184 7.93 -0.14 15.07
C VAL A 184 8.92 0.91 14.58
N ASN A 185 10.20 0.56 14.52
CA ASN A 185 11.27 1.51 14.21
C ASN A 185 11.59 1.57 12.71
N PHE A 186 11.36 0.46 12.01
CA PHE A 186 11.55 0.40 10.57
C PHE A 186 10.59 -0.63 9.96
N MET A 187 9.98 -0.27 8.84
CA MET A 187 9.05 -1.15 8.13
C MET A 187 9.52 -1.37 6.71
N ILE A 188 9.48 -2.62 6.28
CA ILE A 188 9.66 -3.04 4.90
C ILE A 188 8.38 -3.69 4.42
N THR A 189 7.97 -3.37 3.21
CA THR A 189 6.89 -4.10 2.54
C THR A 189 7.38 -4.72 1.24
N GLN A 190 6.97 -5.96 0.97
CA GLN A 190 7.07 -6.57 -0.36
C GLN A 190 5.91 -6.14 -1.26
N ASN A 191 4.85 -5.57 -0.69
CA ASN A 191 3.65 -5.24 -1.44
C ASN A 191 3.88 -3.96 -2.25
N VAL A 192 3.26 -3.92 -3.42
CA VAL A 192 3.33 -2.81 -4.38
C VAL A 192 2.06 -1.94 -4.36
N ASP A 193 1.19 -2.16 -3.37
CA ASP A 193 -0.21 -1.73 -3.31
C ASP A 193 -0.47 -0.36 -2.66
N ARG A 194 0.56 0.22 -2.02
CA ARG A 194 0.51 1.46 -1.22
C ARG A 194 -0.56 1.50 -0.12
N LEU A 195 -1.05 0.35 0.36
CA LEU A 195 -2.01 0.33 1.46
C LEU A 195 -1.40 0.78 2.80
N HIS A 196 -0.09 0.57 3.00
CA HIS A 196 0.64 1.13 4.15
C HIS A 196 0.66 2.66 4.15
N HIS A 197 1.06 3.29 3.03
CA HIS A 197 1.04 4.76 2.89
C HIS A 197 -0.35 5.33 3.17
N ARG A 198 -1.39 4.66 2.66
CA ARG A 198 -2.79 5.06 2.88
C ARG A 198 -3.27 4.85 4.32
N ALA A 199 -2.67 3.92 5.07
CA ALA A 199 -2.89 3.78 6.51
C ALA A 199 -2.11 4.81 7.35
N GLY A 200 -1.15 5.50 6.74
CA GLY A 200 -0.29 6.49 7.38
C GLY A 200 1.03 5.94 7.92
N SER A 201 1.51 4.83 7.34
CA SER A 201 2.86 4.30 7.52
C SER A 201 3.78 4.71 6.36
N GLU A 202 5.09 4.74 6.58
CA GLU A 202 6.08 5.07 5.54
C GLU A 202 7.13 3.96 5.37
N PRO A 203 6.74 2.77 4.86
CA PRO A 203 7.66 1.66 4.73
C PRO A 203 8.64 1.85 3.56
N LEU A 204 9.76 1.14 3.63
CA LEU A 204 10.60 0.88 2.47
C LEU A 204 9.92 -0.15 1.55
N GLU A 205 9.50 0.27 0.36
CA GLU A 205 8.89 -0.58 -0.67
C GLU A 205 9.97 -1.44 -1.36
N LEU A 206 10.18 -2.68 -0.88
CA LEU A 206 11.26 -3.56 -1.34
C LEU A 206 11.13 -3.94 -2.81
N HIS A 207 9.91 -4.08 -3.32
CA HIS A 207 9.62 -4.45 -4.70
C HIS A 207 9.07 -3.28 -5.52
N GLY A 208 9.23 -2.05 -5.02
CA GLY A 208 8.72 -0.85 -5.65
C GLY A 208 7.19 -0.74 -5.57
N THR A 209 6.58 -0.11 -6.56
CA THR A 209 5.17 0.28 -6.52
C THR A 209 4.51 0.28 -7.90
N VAL A 210 3.24 -0.13 -7.98
CA VAL A 210 2.48 -0.03 -9.24
C VAL A 210 1.95 1.38 -9.52
N TYR A 211 2.07 2.30 -8.56
CA TYR A 211 1.60 3.69 -8.68
C TYR A 211 2.57 4.59 -9.47
N THR A 212 3.68 4.03 -9.92
CA THR A 212 4.70 4.73 -10.69
C THR A 212 5.09 3.90 -11.90
N VAL A 213 5.38 4.58 -13.01
CA VAL A 213 5.87 4.00 -14.26
C VAL A 213 7.21 4.62 -14.57
N VAL A 214 8.22 3.82 -14.88
CA VAL A 214 9.58 4.26 -15.14
C VAL A 214 10.01 3.93 -16.57
N CYS A 215 10.79 4.82 -17.17
CA CYS A 215 11.46 4.53 -18.43
C CYS A 215 12.73 3.73 -18.21
N LEU A 216 12.87 2.59 -18.88
CA LEU A 216 14.05 1.74 -18.77
C LEU A 216 15.31 2.35 -19.43
N ASN A 217 15.15 3.40 -20.24
CA ASN A 217 16.25 4.06 -20.95
C ASN A 217 16.78 5.31 -20.23
N CYS A 218 15.88 6.20 -19.79
CA CYS A 218 16.26 7.49 -19.19
C CYS A 218 15.88 7.62 -17.70
N ALA A 219 15.29 6.58 -17.11
CA ALA A 219 14.86 6.53 -15.70
C ALA A 219 13.84 7.61 -15.28
N ILE A 220 13.22 8.34 -16.22
CA ILE A 220 12.13 9.27 -15.87
C ILE A 220 10.98 8.50 -15.24
N SER A 221 10.44 9.08 -14.16
CA SER A 221 9.28 8.59 -13.43
C SER A 221 8.02 9.30 -13.91
N VAL A 222 6.97 8.53 -14.12
CA VAL A 222 5.65 8.96 -14.60
C VAL A 222 4.61 8.46 -13.63
N ASP A 223 3.68 9.33 -13.23
CA ASP A 223 2.54 8.93 -12.40
C ASP A 223 1.66 7.89 -13.14
N ARG A 224 1.25 6.84 -12.43
CA ARG A 224 0.49 5.75 -13.02
C ARG A 224 -0.87 6.19 -13.56
N ASN A 225 -1.54 7.18 -12.96
CA ASN A 225 -2.82 7.67 -13.48
C ASN A 225 -2.62 8.44 -14.79
N SER A 226 -1.59 9.30 -14.86
CA SER A 226 -1.24 9.96 -16.13
C SER A 226 -0.92 8.94 -17.23
N PHE A 227 -0.19 7.86 -16.91
CA PHE A 227 0.04 6.77 -17.87
C PHE A 227 -1.26 6.06 -18.26
N GLN A 228 -2.21 5.86 -17.32
CA GLN A 228 -3.52 5.30 -17.67
C GLN A 228 -4.31 6.16 -18.64
N ASP A 229 -4.30 7.47 -18.46
CA ASP A 229 -5.00 8.38 -19.37
C ASP A 229 -4.39 8.32 -20.78
N GLN A 230 -3.07 8.16 -20.89
CA GLN A 230 -2.39 7.96 -22.17
C GLN A 230 -2.76 6.63 -22.81
N VAL A 231 -2.76 5.53 -22.06
CA VAL A 231 -3.22 4.22 -22.56
C VAL A 231 -4.67 4.32 -23.03
N LYS A 232 -5.55 4.97 -22.27
CA LYS A 232 -6.95 5.18 -22.65
C LYS A 232 -7.08 5.96 -23.96
N ALA A 233 -6.34 7.06 -24.09
CA ALA A 233 -6.37 7.92 -25.27
C ALA A 233 -5.90 7.20 -26.54
N LEU A 234 -4.89 6.33 -26.42
CA LEU A 234 -4.38 5.53 -27.54
C LEU A 234 -5.29 4.32 -27.87
N ASN A 235 -6.12 3.88 -26.92
CA ASN A 235 -6.95 2.68 -27.05
C ASN A 235 -8.45 2.95 -26.74
N PRO A 236 -9.11 3.96 -27.36
CA PRO A 236 -10.40 4.46 -26.89
C PRO A 236 -11.54 3.44 -26.98
N LYS A 237 -11.58 2.64 -28.05
CA LYS A 237 -12.59 1.58 -28.22
C LYS A 237 -12.43 0.48 -27.17
N TRP A 238 -11.19 0.07 -26.94
CA TRP A 238 -10.84 -0.97 -25.98
C TRP A 238 -11.09 -0.51 -24.54
N ALA A 239 -10.64 0.69 -24.18
CA ALA A 239 -10.88 1.29 -22.87
C ALA A 239 -12.38 1.44 -22.58
N SER A 240 -13.17 1.90 -23.55
CA SER A 240 -14.63 1.99 -23.41
C SER A 240 -15.28 0.62 -23.22
N ALA A 241 -14.77 -0.44 -23.86
CA ALA A 241 -15.27 -1.80 -23.66
C ALA A 241 -15.00 -2.29 -22.23
N ILE A 242 -13.77 -2.09 -21.72
CA ILE A 242 -13.39 -2.46 -20.36
C ILE A 242 -14.19 -1.66 -19.31
N GLU A 243 -14.35 -0.35 -19.51
CA GLU A 243 -15.07 0.52 -18.56
C GLU A 243 -16.58 0.24 -18.50
N ARG A 244 -17.16 -0.28 -19.59
CA ARG A 244 -18.57 -0.69 -19.66
C ARG A 244 -18.86 -2.06 -19.05
N LEU A 245 -17.83 -2.85 -18.74
CA LEU A 245 -18.03 -4.07 -17.97
C LEU A 245 -18.45 -3.66 -16.55
N GLU A 246 -19.77 -3.59 -16.31
CA GLU A 246 -20.32 -3.27 -14.99
C GLU A 246 -19.79 -4.26 -13.96
N HIS A 247 -19.21 -3.73 -12.89
CA HIS A 247 -18.77 -4.50 -11.74
C HIS A 247 -19.93 -4.66 -10.76
N GLY A 248 -20.31 -5.90 -10.43
CA GLY A 248 -21.04 -6.17 -9.19
C GLY A 248 -22.45 -6.76 -9.29
N ALA A 249 -22.99 -7.08 -10.48
CA ALA A 249 -24.17 -7.94 -10.53
C ALA A 249 -23.77 -9.38 -10.14
N PRO A 250 -24.47 -10.05 -9.20
CA PRO A 250 -24.20 -11.44 -8.87
C PRO A 250 -24.24 -12.32 -10.14
N GLY A 251 -23.09 -12.88 -10.54
CA GLY A 251 -22.94 -13.67 -11.77
C GLY A 251 -22.22 -12.99 -12.94
N SER A 252 -22.01 -11.66 -12.91
CA SER A 252 -21.24 -10.93 -13.95
C SER A 252 -19.74 -11.29 -13.97
N ASP A 253 -19.19 -11.69 -12.83
CA ASP A 253 -17.81 -12.19 -12.68
C ASP A 253 -17.55 -13.48 -13.51
N LYS A 254 -18.60 -14.20 -13.93
CA LYS A 254 -18.48 -15.48 -14.66
C LYS A 254 -18.23 -15.34 -16.16
N ASN A 255 -18.54 -14.18 -16.78
CA ASN A 255 -18.45 -14.04 -18.23
C ASN A 255 -17.07 -13.60 -18.75
N PHE A 256 -16.11 -13.28 -17.88
CA PHE A 256 -14.79 -12.80 -18.30
C PHE A 256 -13.60 -13.30 -17.46
N GLY A 257 -13.80 -14.24 -16.52
CA GLY A 257 -12.67 -14.79 -15.75
C GLY A 257 -11.87 -13.74 -14.95
N MET A 258 -12.53 -12.67 -14.48
CA MET A 258 -11.86 -11.52 -13.86
C MET A 258 -11.40 -11.79 -12.41
N GLN A 259 -10.39 -12.64 -12.24
CA GLN A 259 -9.66 -12.73 -10.99
C GLN A 259 -8.52 -11.69 -10.98
N GLN A 260 -8.61 -10.75 -10.04
CA GLN A 260 -7.54 -9.79 -9.78
C GLN A 260 -6.33 -10.51 -9.17
N ARG A 261 -5.12 -10.02 -9.44
CA ARG A 261 -3.84 -10.53 -8.92
C ARG A 261 -3.25 -9.54 -7.89
N PRO A 262 -2.22 -9.94 -7.11
CA PRO A 262 -1.69 -9.11 -6.03
C PRO A 262 -1.02 -7.81 -6.50
N ASP A 263 -0.58 -7.74 -7.75
CA ASP A 263 -0.02 -6.56 -8.44
C ASP A 263 -1.08 -5.79 -9.26
N GLY A 264 -2.35 -6.17 -9.13
CA GLY A 264 -3.47 -5.53 -9.84
C GLY A 264 -3.69 -6.02 -11.27
N ASP A 265 -2.89 -6.95 -11.79
CA ASP A 265 -3.13 -7.64 -13.06
C ASP A 265 -4.49 -8.41 -13.02
N ILE A 266 -5.20 -8.52 -14.15
CA ILE A 266 -6.41 -9.35 -14.33
C ILE A 266 -6.30 -10.21 -15.59
N GLU A 267 -6.96 -11.35 -15.67
CA GLU A 267 -6.97 -12.16 -16.90
C GLU A 267 -7.92 -11.59 -17.96
N ILE A 268 -7.48 -11.54 -19.22
CA ILE A 268 -8.26 -11.06 -20.38
C ILE A 268 -7.95 -11.96 -21.57
N ASP A 269 -9.00 -12.41 -22.28
CA ASP A 269 -8.87 -13.20 -23.51
C ASP A 269 -7.98 -12.50 -24.54
N GLU A 270 -7.07 -13.28 -25.13
CA GLU A 270 -6.01 -12.84 -26.03
C GLU A 270 -6.52 -12.00 -27.20
N LYS A 271 -7.69 -12.34 -27.74
CA LYS A 271 -8.29 -11.64 -28.89
C LYS A 271 -8.55 -10.16 -28.64
N PHE A 272 -8.61 -9.73 -27.38
CA PHE A 272 -8.89 -8.34 -27.03
C PHE A 272 -7.65 -7.44 -26.95
N TRP A 273 -6.44 -8.00 -26.88
CA TRP A 273 -5.21 -7.19 -26.72
C TRP A 273 -4.08 -7.59 -27.70
N GLU A 274 -4.18 -8.73 -28.37
CA GLU A 274 -3.16 -9.22 -29.30
C GLU A 274 -3.04 -8.36 -30.57
N GLN A 275 -4.12 -7.68 -30.97
CA GLN A 275 -4.14 -6.76 -32.10
C GLN A 275 -4.54 -5.36 -31.60
N ASP A 276 -3.89 -4.33 -32.11
CA ASP A 276 -4.23 -2.91 -31.92
C ASP A 276 -4.12 -2.31 -30.50
N PHE A 277 -3.66 -3.06 -29.48
CA PHE A 277 -3.35 -2.45 -28.18
C PHE A 277 -2.00 -1.71 -28.21
N ILE A 278 -2.07 -0.38 -28.11
CA ILE A 278 -0.92 0.53 -28.18
C ILE A 278 -0.47 0.90 -26.77
N ILE A 279 0.83 0.74 -26.50
CA ILE A 279 1.46 1.16 -25.25
C ILE A 279 2.10 2.54 -25.47
N PRO A 280 1.90 3.52 -24.59
CA PRO A 280 2.64 4.78 -24.66
C PRO A 280 4.16 4.56 -24.55
N ASP A 281 4.91 5.24 -25.40
CA ASP A 281 6.37 5.34 -25.26
C ASP A 281 6.75 6.47 -24.31
N CYS A 282 7.99 6.47 -23.81
CA CYS A 282 8.49 7.55 -22.97
C CYS A 282 8.48 8.89 -23.73
N HIS A 283 7.77 9.88 -23.18
CA HIS A 283 7.68 11.23 -23.76
C HIS A 283 9.02 11.96 -23.88
N GLN A 284 10.04 11.57 -23.09
CA GLN A 284 11.35 12.22 -23.10
C GLN A 284 12.33 11.61 -24.12
N CYS A 285 12.31 10.29 -24.32
CA CYS A 285 13.32 9.60 -25.14
C CYS A 285 12.77 8.53 -26.09
N GLY A 286 11.46 8.32 -26.15
CA GLY A 286 10.84 7.22 -26.91
C GLY A 286 11.13 5.82 -26.35
N GLY A 287 11.76 5.73 -25.17
CA GLY A 287 12.13 4.48 -24.54
C GLY A 287 10.97 3.71 -23.91
N MET A 288 11.27 2.48 -23.51
CA MET A 288 10.27 1.55 -22.97
C MET A 288 9.82 1.95 -21.56
N LEU A 289 8.50 1.97 -21.34
CA LEU A 289 7.89 2.19 -20.03
C LEU A 289 7.55 0.86 -19.34
N LYS A 290 7.93 0.75 -18.07
CA LYS A 290 7.67 -0.40 -17.17
C LYS A 290 7.04 0.15 -15.88
N PRO A 291 6.07 -0.54 -15.24
CA PRO A 291 5.73 -0.19 -13.85
C PRO A 291 6.98 -0.21 -12.98
N ASP A 292 7.05 0.63 -11.96
CA ASP A 292 8.18 0.69 -11.03
C ASP A 292 8.15 -0.46 -10.01
N VAL A 293 8.01 -1.69 -10.52
CA VAL A 293 7.95 -2.92 -9.75
C VAL A 293 9.10 -3.82 -10.11
N VAL A 294 9.70 -4.46 -9.12
CA VAL A 294 10.72 -5.49 -9.32
C VAL A 294 10.03 -6.77 -9.80
N PHE A 295 10.16 -7.07 -11.09
CA PHE A 295 9.61 -8.31 -11.67
C PHE A 295 10.42 -9.55 -11.26
N PHE A 296 9.86 -10.73 -11.51
CA PHE A 296 10.61 -11.97 -11.34
C PHE A 296 11.81 -12.00 -12.31
N GLY A 297 12.98 -12.36 -11.79
CA GLY A 297 14.23 -12.32 -12.54
C GLY A 297 14.86 -10.91 -12.65
N ASP A 298 14.28 -9.91 -11.99
CA ASP A 298 14.87 -8.58 -11.81
C ASP A 298 15.61 -8.47 -10.47
N ASN A 299 16.36 -7.38 -10.29
CA ASN A 299 17.04 -7.07 -9.04
C ASN A 299 16.35 -5.93 -8.30
N VAL A 300 16.25 -6.06 -6.98
CA VAL A 300 15.92 -4.92 -6.11
C VAL A 300 17.00 -3.85 -6.30
N PRO A 301 16.64 -2.56 -6.47
CA PRO A 301 17.62 -1.48 -6.58
C PRO A 301 18.65 -1.54 -5.44
N LYS A 302 19.92 -1.35 -5.77
CA LYS A 302 21.03 -1.56 -4.83
C LYS A 302 20.85 -0.77 -3.53
N ASP A 303 20.53 0.51 -3.62
CA ASP A 303 20.36 1.36 -2.44
C ASP A 303 19.20 0.89 -1.56
N THR A 304 18.10 0.43 -2.16
CA THR A 304 16.96 -0.16 -1.43
C THR A 304 17.37 -1.46 -0.74
N ALA A 305 18.10 -2.34 -1.45
CA ALA A 305 18.57 -3.60 -0.90
C ALA A 305 19.58 -3.41 0.25
N ASP A 306 20.50 -2.45 0.09
CA ASP A 306 21.52 -2.13 1.10
C ASP A 306 20.86 -1.54 2.36
N LYS A 307 19.96 -0.56 2.21
CA LYS A 307 19.17 0.00 3.32
C LYS A 307 18.37 -1.08 4.06
N ALA A 308 17.69 -1.95 3.32
CA ALA A 308 16.92 -3.05 3.89
C ALA A 308 17.81 -4.02 4.69
N MET A 309 18.97 -4.36 4.15
CA MET A 309 19.93 -5.26 4.78
C MET A 309 20.56 -4.66 6.04
N GLU A 310 20.91 -3.38 6.01
CA GLU A 310 21.45 -2.65 7.16
C GLU A 310 20.42 -2.56 8.30
N ALA A 311 19.17 -2.23 7.97
CA ALA A 311 18.08 -2.21 8.94
C ALA A 311 17.90 -3.60 9.58
N ALA A 312 17.89 -4.67 8.77
CA ALA A 312 17.72 -6.04 9.25
C ALA A 312 18.84 -6.51 10.17
N LYS A 313 20.09 -6.20 9.84
CA LYS A 313 21.24 -6.59 10.68
C LYS A 313 21.35 -5.79 11.98
N SER A 314 20.75 -4.60 12.02
CA SER A 314 20.88 -3.68 13.15
C SER A 314 19.65 -3.65 14.07
N SER A 315 18.58 -4.39 13.75
CA SER A 315 17.39 -4.55 14.61
C SER A 315 17.67 -5.49 15.78
N ASP A 316 17.05 -5.24 16.94
CA ASP A 316 17.06 -6.20 18.05
C ASP A 316 15.95 -7.26 17.93
N ALA A 317 14.93 -6.97 17.12
CA ALA A 317 13.84 -7.88 16.82
C ALA A 317 13.34 -7.68 15.38
N PHE A 318 12.92 -8.77 14.73
CA PHE A 318 12.43 -8.79 13.36
C PHE A 318 11.10 -9.57 13.27
N LEU A 319 10.03 -8.88 12.89
CA LEU A 319 8.68 -9.44 12.78
C LEU A 319 8.23 -9.55 11.32
N VAL A 320 7.87 -10.75 10.90
CA VAL A 320 7.29 -11.01 9.58
C VAL A 320 5.78 -11.13 9.68
N LEU A 321 5.04 -10.41 8.83
CA LEU A 321 3.59 -10.39 8.81
C LEU A 321 3.04 -10.71 7.41
N GLY A 322 2.30 -11.80 7.29
CA GLY A 322 1.59 -12.14 6.04
C GLY A 322 2.52 -12.39 4.86
N SER A 323 3.69 -12.99 5.08
CA SER A 323 4.59 -13.40 4.01
C SER A 323 5.02 -14.86 4.19
N SER A 324 5.01 -15.62 3.10
CA SER A 324 5.59 -16.97 3.06
C SER A 324 7.11 -16.96 2.95
N LEU A 325 7.75 -15.81 2.71
CA LEU A 325 9.20 -15.66 2.56
C LEU A 325 9.81 -16.56 1.47
N MET A 326 9.02 -17.01 0.49
CA MET A 326 9.54 -17.88 -0.57
C MET A 326 10.49 -17.14 -1.52
N THR A 327 10.33 -15.82 -1.64
CA THR A 327 11.22 -14.94 -2.40
C THR A 327 12.52 -14.67 -1.62
N MET A 328 13.66 -14.83 -2.30
CA MET A 328 14.97 -14.63 -1.67
C MET A 328 15.20 -13.20 -1.20
N SER A 329 14.58 -12.20 -1.84
CA SER A 329 14.71 -10.78 -1.47
C SER A 329 14.25 -10.51 -0.04
N ALA A 330 13.14 -11.12 0.41
CA ALA A 330 12.67 -11.00 1.78
C ALA A 330 13.35 -12.01 2.72
N PHE A 331 13.50 -13.27 2.28
CA PHE A 331 14.08 -14.33 3.11
C PHE A 331 15.49 -14.02 3.60
N ARG A 332 16.33 -13.40 2.75
CA ARG A 332 17.70 -13.00 3.12
C ARG A 332 17.74 -11.98 4.25
N LEU A 333 16.73 -11.12 4.37
CA LEU A 333 16.65 -10.12 5.44
C LEU A 333 16.36 -10.80 6.78
N VAL A 334 15.39 -11.71 6.80
CA VAL A 334 15.04 -12.51 8.00
C VAL A 334 16.25 -13.33 8.46
N ARG A 335 16.93 -13.98 7.52
CA ARG A 335 18.13 -14.76 7.82
C ARG A 335 19.26 -13.89 8.38
N ALA A 336 19.50 -12.72 7.79
CA ALA A 336 20.53 -11.80 8.26
C ALA A 336 20.23 -11.26 9.68
N ALA A 337 18.97 -10.95 9.99
CA ALA A 337 18.56 -10.53 11.33
C ALA A 337 18.79 -11.65 12.36
N TYR A 338 18.39 -12.88 12.02
CA TYR A 338 18.61 -14.06 12.85
C TYR A 338 20.11 -14.33 13.10
N GLU A 339 20.93 -14.29 12.05
CA GLU A 339 22.39 -14.44 12.13
C GLU A 339 23.02 -13.34 13.01
N ALA A 340 22.47 -12.13 12.96
CA ALA A 340 22.84 -10.99 13.81
C ALA A 340 22.28 -11.05 15.24
N LYS A 341 21.65 -12.18 15.63
CA LYS A 341 21.08 -12.44 16.96
C LYS A 341 19.85 -11.60 17.34
N ALA A 342 19.14 -11.04 16.36
CA ALA A 342 17.83 -10.45 16.60
C ALA A 342 16.82 -11.54 17.01
N GLU A 343 15.88 -11.21 17.89
CA GLU A 343 14.70 -12.07 18.10
C GLU A 343 13.84 -12.07 16.83
N VAL A 344 13.44 -13.22 16.32
CA VAL A 344 12.63 -13.30 15.09
C VAL A 344 11.28 -13.94 15.38
N ALA A 345 10.21 -13.32 14.87
CA ALA A 345 8.86 -13.84 14.97
C ALA A 345 8.13 -13.75 13.62
N ILE A 346 7.20 -14.68 13.40
CA ILE A 346 6.38 -14.76 12.19
C ILE A 346 4.91 -14.84 12.60
N VAL A 347 4.08 -13.96 12.04
CA VAL A 347 2.62 -14.11 12.02
C VAL A 347 2.20 -14.32 10.58
N ASN A 348 1.87 -15.55 10.22
CA ASN A 348 1.49 -15.91 8.87
C ASN A 348 0.60 -17.16 8.87
N ILE A 349 -0.43 -17.17 8.01
CA ILE A 349 -1.21 -18.37 7.77
C ILE A 349 -0.47 -19.25 6.76
N GLY A 350 -0.28 -20.52 7.11
CA GLY A 350 0.42 -21.50 6.28
C GLY A 350 1.94 -21.52 6.50
N GLU A 351 2.63 -22.24 5.64
CA GLU A 351 4.07 -22.47 5.72
C GLU A 351 4.88 -21.24 5.30
N THR A 352 6.04 -21.06 5.93
CA THR A 352 7.02 -20.07 5.50
C THR A 352 8.38 -20.72 5.31
N ARG A 353 9.20 -20.12 4.45
CA ARG A 353 10.55 -20.59 4.20
C ARG A 353 11.48 -20.53 5.43
N ALA A 354 11.08 -19.80 6.47
CA ALA A 354 11.88 -19.60 7.68
C ALA A 354 11.43 -20.45 8.87
N ASP A 355 10.45 -21.33 8.69
CA ASP A 355 9.87 -22.14 9.78
C ASP A 355 10.91 -23.01 10.51
N ASP A 356 11.93 -23.48 9.80
CA ASP A 356 12.94 -24.40 10.36
C ASP A 356 13.88 -23.75 11.40
N PHE A 357 13.99 -22.41 11.41
CA PHE A 357 14.93 -21.70 12.30
C PHE A 357 14.30 -20.54 13.08
N VAL A 358 13.06 -20.15 12.77
CA VAL A 358 12.35 -19.11 13.52
C VAL A 358 11.48 -19.73 14.62
N PRO A 359 11.82 -19.50 15.91
CA PRO A 359 11.19 -20.23 17.01
C PRO A 359 9.76 -19.76 17.31
N LEU A 360 9.45 -18.48 17.10
CA LEU A 360 8.11 -17.93 17.34
C LEU A 360 7.35 -17.80 16.02
N LYS A 361 6.54 -18.81 15.71
CA LYS A 361 5.58 -18.76 14.61
C LYS A 361 4.15 -18.82 15.13
N ILE A 362 3.34 -17.86 14.70
CA ILE A 362 1.92 -17.76 15.03
C ILE A 362 1.10 -17.88 13.75
N ASN A 363 0.21 -18.87 13.71
CA ASN A 363 -0.72 -19.06 12.60
C ASN A 363 -2.02 -18.31 12.91
N ALA A 364 -2.11 -17.08 12.40
CA ALA A 364 -3.25 -16.20 12.64
C ALA A 364 -3.43 -15.18 11.50
N ARG A 365 -4.65 -14.65 11.38
CA ARG A 365 -4.96 -13.50 10.53
C ARG A 365 -4.34 -12.24 11.12
N VAL A 366 -3.58 -11.50 10.31
CA VAL A 366 -2.86 -10.30 10.78
C VAL A 366 -3.84 -9.20 11.18
N GLY A 367 -4.91 -8.98 10.41
CA GLY A 367 -5.95 -8.02 10.73
C GLY A 367 -6.84 -8.40 11.91
N GLU A 368 -6.74 -9.63 12.45
CA GLU A 368 -7.41 -10.00 13.70
C GLU A 368 -6.49 -9.92 14.93
N ILE A 369 -5.21 -10.29 14.78
CA ILE A 369 -4.29 -10.36 15.93
C ILE A 369 -3.72 -8.99 16.32
N LEU A 370 -3.38 -8.12 15.35
CA LEU A 370 -2.78 -6.81 15.66
C LEU A 370 -3.74 -5.86 16.39
N PRO A 371 -5.04 -5.74 16.03
CA PRO A 371 -5.96 -4.91 16.81
C PRO A 371 -6.13 -5.37 18.25
N ARG A 372 -6.03 -6.68 18.51
CA ARG A 372 -6.08 -7.24 19.87
C ARG A 372 -4.80 -6.94 20.64
N LEU A 373 -3.64 -7.02 19.97
CA LEU A 373 -2.35 -6.68 20.53
C LEU A 373 -2.31 -5.21 21.01
N LEU A 374 -2.93 -4.31 20.24
CA LEU A 374 -3.08 -2.89 20.59
C LEU A 374 -3.94 -2.61 21.81
N GLN A 375 -4.58 -3.61 22.41
CA GLN A 375 -5.37 -3.46 23.64
C GLN A 375 -4.61 -3.96 24.88
N MET A 376 -3.34 -4.35 24.72
CA MET A 376 -2.58 -5.02 25.77
C MET A 376 -1.51 -4.11 26.37
N GLY A 377 -1.47 -4.07 27.71
CA GLY A 377 -0.36 -3.54 28.50
C GLY A 377 0.18 -2.20 27.98
N CYS A 378 1.50 -2.13 27.77
CA CYS A 378 2.19 -0.91 27.30
C CYS A 378 1.91 -0.56 25.83
N LEU A 379 1.30 -1.47 25.06
CA LEU A 379 0.87 -1.26 23.68
C LEU A 379 -0.57 -0.75 23.59
N SER A 380 -1.26 -0.65 24.73
CA SER A 380 -2.59 -0.05 24.81
C SER A 380 -2.52 1.41 24.42
N ILE A 381 -2.94 1.72 23.20
CA ILE A 381 -2.98 3.09 22.69
C ILE A 381 -4.41 3.59 22.83
N PRO A 382 -4.67 4.64 23.64
CA PRO A 382 -6.01 5.15 23.82
C PRO A 382 -6.57 5.61 22.47
N CYS A 383 -7.78 5.16 22.13
CA CYS A 383 -8.49 5.66 20.96
C CYS A 383 -8.66 7.17 21.11
N ILE A 384 -7.98 7.96 20.28
CA ILE A 384 -8.23 9.39 20.19
C ILE A 384 -9.55 9.52 19.42
N SER A 385 -10.62 9.78 20.16
CA SER A 385 -11.99 10.02 19.67
C SER A 385 -12.14 11.32 18.90
#